data_AF-A0A1G1JJA3-F1
#
_entry.id   AF-A0A1G1JJA3-F1
#
_cell.length_a   1.000
_cell.length_b   1.000
_cell.length_c   1.000
_cell.angle_alpha   90.00
_cell.angle_beta   90.00
_cell.angle_gamma   90.00
#
_symmetry.space_group_name_H-M   'P 1'
#
loop_
_entity.id
_entity.type
_entity.pdbx_description
1 polymer ?
#
loop_
_entity_poly.entity_id
_entity_poly.type
_entity_poly.pdbx_seq_one_letter_code
_entity_poly.pdbx_strand_id
1 'polypeptide(L)'
;MNILKNSSVSFKNIGGAILLVVFFCFCLLLIVVNADNITRGFRARSARKAANELLIKKAAELGLTYDSVVSDPAGAVGQPALWCLRKVAEQEMLYHGKEGKPVYITNPHRMRQNPIMHETCIDTLVTIRKLTLFDYSGARGFRLEAEFVDFP
;
A
#
# COMPACT_ATOMS: atom_id res chain seq x y z
N MET A 1 35.96 -59.41 28.71
CA MET A 1 36.03 -57.94 28.86
C MET A 1 35.33 -57.35 27.63
N ASN A 2 34.17 -56.70 27.85
CA ASN A 2 33.43 -55.93 26.84
C ASN A 2 34.35 -54.80 26.30
N ILE A 3 34.22 -54.16 25.13
CA ILE A 3 33.06 -53.59 24.42
C ILE A 3 33.51 -53.49 22.95
N LEU A 4 32.80 -54.12 22.01
CA LEU A 4 32.71 -53.61 20.63
C LEU A 4 31.27 -53.14 20.47
N LYS A 5 31.05 -51.85 20.76
CA LYS A 5 29.75 -51.20 20.65
C LYS A 5 29.48 -51.03 19.16
N ASN A 6 28.66 -51.93 18.65
CA ASN A 6 28.21 -51.97 17.27
C ASN A 6 27.41 -50.69 16.98
N SER A 7 28.01 -49.74 16.27
CA SER A 7 27.38 -48.49 15.84
C SER A 7 26.45 -48.78 14.65
N SER A 8 25.33 -49.44 14.89
CA SER A 8 24.29 -49.59 13.88
C SER A 8 23.57 -48.24 13.72
N VAL A 9 24.15 -47.34 12.94
CA VAL A 9 23.44 -46.15 12.46
C VAL A 9 22.26 -46.66 11.63
N SER A 10 21.06 -46.55 12.18
CA SER A 10 19.82 -47.02 11.55
C SER A 10 19.65 -46.32 10.20
N PHE A 11 19.71 -47.09 9.11
CA PHE A 11 19.57 -46.65 7.71
C PHE A 11 18.32 -45.76 7.48
N LYS A 12 17.29 -45.90 8.31
CA LYS A 12 16.06 -45.08 8.30
C LYS A 12 16.32 -43.61 8.64
N ASN A 13 17.28 -43.32 9.51
CA ASN A 13 17.63 -41.95 9.91
C ASN A 13 18.48 -41.25 8.84
N ILE A 14 19.27 -42.00 8.07
CA ILE A 14 20.09 -41.47 6.97
C ILE A 14 19.20 -41.10 5.78
N GLY A 15 18.24 -41.96 5.40
CA GLY A 15 17.31 -41.67 4.31
C GLY A 15 16.43 -40.45 4.59
N GLY A 16 15.94 -40.29 5.82
CA GLY A 16 15.19 -39.11 6.25
C GLY A 16 16.02 -37.82 6.20
N ALA A 17 17.29 -37.88 6.62
CA ALA A 17 18.20 -36.74 6.57
C ALA A 17 18.50 -36.28 5.14
N ILE A 18 18.70 -37.21 4.20
CA ILE A 18 18.94 -36.89 2.79
C ILE A 18 17.71 -36.21 2.15
N LEU A 19 16.51 -36.74 2.39
CA LEU A 19 15.26 -36.12 1.91
C LEU A 19 15.07 -34.70 2.43
N LEU A 20 15.40 -34.46 3.70
CA LEU A 20 15.34 -33.14 4.32
C LEU A 20 16.32 -32.17 3.67
N VAL A 21 17.55 -32.61 3.41
CA VAL A 21 18.58 -31.79 2.73
C VAL A 21 18.15 -31.46 1.30
N VAL A 22 17.63 -32.43 0.55
CA VAL A 22 17.14 -32.20 -0.82
C VAL A 22 15.97 -31.21 -0.83
N PHE A 23 15.02 -31.35 0.10
CA PHE A 23 13.92 -30.42 0.25
C PHE A 23 14.41 -29.00 0.60
N PHE A 24 15.35 -28.87 1.55
CA PHE A 24 15.93 -27.58 1.92
C PHE A 24 16.68 -26.91 0.76
N CYS A 25 17.48 -27.69 0.01
CA CYS A 25 18.17 -27.21 -1.20
C CYS A 25 17.17 -26.75 -2.26
N PHE A 26 16.07 -27.47 -2.47
CA PHE A 26 15.03 -27.07 -3.41
C PHE A 26 14.33 -25.76 -2.98
N CYS A 27 13.99 -25.63 -1.69
CA CYS A 27 13.44 -24.38 -1.15
C CYS A 27 14.41 -23.19 -1.28
N LEU A 28 15.70 -23.40 -1.01
CA LEU A 28 16.74 -22.37 -1.18
C LEU A 28 16.88 -21.95 -2.65
N LEU A 29 16.85 -22.90 -3.59
CA LEU A 29 16.87 -22.59 -5.02
C LEU A 29 15.66 -21.76 -5.43
N LEU A 30 14.45 -22.08 -4.94
CA LEU A 30 13.25 -21.28 -5.22
C LEU A 30 13.38 -19.84 -4.68
N ILE A 31 13.99 -19.65 -3.51
CA ILE A 31 14.27 -18.32 -2.97
C ILE A 31 15.28 -17.58 -3.84
N VAL A 32 16.39 -18.21 -4.23
CA VAL A 32 17.45 -17.59 -5.06
C VAL A 32 16.92 -17.21 -6.45
N VAL A 33 16.15 -18.09 -7.10
CA VAL A 33 15.55 -17.82 -8.42
C VAL A 33 14.55 -16.65 -8.36
N ASN A 34 13.86 -16.47 -7.24
CA ASN A 34 12.92 -15.36 -7.05
C ASN A 34 13.50 -14.15 -6.31
N ALA A 35 14.75 -14.22 -5.83
CA ALA A 35 15.39 -13.17 -5.04
C ALA A 35 15.50 -11.87 -5.84
N ASP A 36 15.80 -11.95 -7.14
CA ASP A 36 15.87 -10.79 -8.03
C ASP A 36 14.52 -10.07 -8.15
N ASN A 37 13.42 -10.80 -8.28
CA ASN A 37 12.10 -10.19 -8.37
C ASN A 37 11.69 -9.54 -7.03
N ILE A 38 11.96 -10.21 -5.91
CA ILE A 38 11.67 -9.70 -4.57
C ILE A 38 12.50 -8.44 -4.28
N THR A 39 13.80 -8.47 -4.57
CA THR A 39 14.71 -7.34 -4.33
C THR A 39 14.40 -6.17 -5.25
N ARG A 40 14.05 -6.37 -6.52
CA ARG A 40 13.59 -5.29 -7.42
C ARG A 40 12.31 -4.65 -6.90
N GLY A 41 11.34 -5.44 -6.47
CA GLY A 41 10.10 -4.94 -5.88
C GLY A 41 10.34 -4.12 -4.61
N PHE A 42 11.20 -4.61 -3.72
CA PHE A 42 11.58 -3.89 -2.51
C PHE A 42 12.35 -2.59 -2.80
N ARG A 43 13.33 -2.63 -3.71
CA ARG A 43 14.08 -1.43 -4.14
C ARG A 43 13.17 -0.39 -4.78
N ALA A 44 12.23 -0.80 -5.63
CA ALA A 44 11.29 0.11 -6.25
C ALA A 44 10.38 0.80 -5.21
N ARG A 45 9.91 0.06 -4.20
CA ARG A 45 9.13 0.64 -3.08
C ARG A 45 9.97 1.58 -2.23
N SER A 46 11.19 1.16 -1.87
CA SER A 46 12.11 1.97 -1.08
C SER A 46 12.50 3.27 -1.80
N ALA A 47 12.80 3.20 -3.10
CA ALA A 47 13.13 4.36 -3.91
C ALA A 47 11.94 5.33 -4.03
N ARG A 48 10.71 4.82 -4.18
CA ARG A 48 9.49 5.64 -4.19
C ARG A 48 9.24 6.33 -2.85
N LYS A 49 9.39 5.59 -1.75
CA LYS A 49 9.27 6.15 -0.39
C LYS A 49 10.31 7.23 -0.14
N ALA A 50 11.55 7.02 -0.56
CA ALA A 50 12.61 8.01 -0.47
C ALA A 50 12.32 9.25 -1.33
N ALA A 51 11.86 9.06 -2.57
CA ALA A 51 11.51 10.16 -3.47
C ALA A 51 10.36 11.02 -2.93
N ASN A 52 9.41 10.40 -2.23
CA ASN A 52 8.23 11.07 -1.67
C ASN A 52 8.38 11.44 -0.18
N GLU A 53 9.54 11.21 0.45
CA GLU A 53 9.72 11.38 1.89
C GLU A 53 9.38 12.80 2.36
N LEU A 54 9.84 13.82 1.62
CA LEU A 54 9.56 15.22 1.93
C LEU A 54 8.06 15.54 1.85
N LEU A 55 7.37 14.98 0.86
CA LEU A 55 5.92 15.19 0.71
C LEU A 55 5.14 14.47 1.82
N ILE A 56 5.58 13.27 2.22
CA ILE A 56 4.98 12.51 3.32
C ILE A 56 5.16 13.27 4.64
N LYS A 57 6.36 13.79 4.93
CA LYS A 57 6.60 14.61 6.13
C LYS A 57 5.74 15.86 6.12
N LYS A 58 5.73 16.60 5.02
CA LYS A 58 4.90 17.81 4.88
C LYS A 58 3.41 17.50 5.03
N ALA A 59 2.91 16.41 4.45
CA ALA A 59 1.52 16.01 4.59
C ALA A 59 1.17 15.66 6.05
N ALA A 60 2.07 14.98 6.76
CA ALA A 60 1.89 14.66 8.17
C ALA A 60 1.91 15.92 9.06
N GLU A 61 2.79 16.88 8.77
CA GLU A 61 2.86 18.17 9.47
C GLU A 61 1.60 19.02 9.25
N LEU A 62 1.09 19.08 8.01
CA LEU A 62 -0.11 19.82 7.70
C LEU A 62 -1.38 19.18 8.28
N GLY A 63 -1.38 17.85 8.42
CA GLY A 63 -2.50 17.13 9.02
C GLY A 63 -3.85 17.38 8.36
N LEU A 64 -3.86 17.70 7.06
CA LEU A 64 -5.08 18.09 6.34
C LEU A 64 -6.09 16.94 6.39
N THR A 65 -7.26 17.24 6.95
CA THR A 65 -8.41 16.35 6.96
C THR A 65 -9.43 16.77 5.91
N TYR A 66 -10.37 15.89 5.58
CA TYR A 66 -11.48 16.24 4.70
C TYR A 66 -12.21 17.52 5.17
N ASP A 67 -12.53 17.60 6.45
CA ASP A 67 -13.33 18.71 6.99
C ASP A 67 -12.53 20.02 6.99
N SER A 68 -11.23 19.97 7.29
CA SER A 68 -10.37 21.16 7.24
C SER A 68 -10.18 21.68 5.81
N VAL A 69 -10.11 20.79 4.81
CA VAL A 69 -10.03 21.18 3.40
C VAL A 69 -11.34 21.81 2.91
N VAL A 70 -12.48 21.30 3.38
CA VAL A 70 -13.79 21.87 3.04
C VAL A 70 -13.98 23.25 3.70
N SER A 71 -13.48 23.44 4.93
CA SER A 71 -13.59 24.73 5.63
C SER A 71 -12.66 25.82 5.09
N ASP A 72 -11.45 25.45 4.65
CA ASP A 72 -10.49 26.38 4.04
C ASP A 72 -9.92 25.79 2.74
N PRO A 73 -10.67 25.89 1.62
CA PRO A 73 -10.21 25.35 0.35
C PRO A 73 -8.98 26.10 -0.20
N ALA A 74 -8.90 27.42 0.05
CA ALA A 74 -7.83 28.26 -0.48
C ALA A 74 -6.47 27.89 0.12
N GLY A 75 -6.42 27.60 1.43
CA GLY A 75 -5.21 27.13 2.11
C GLY A 75 -4.83 25.68 1.79
N ALA A 76 -5.81 24.85 1.44
CA ALA A 76 -5.61 23.43 1.15
C ALA A 76 -5.14 23.12 -0.27
N VAL A 77 -5.58 23.89 -1.27
CA VAL A 77 -5.26 23.63 -2.68
C VAL A 77 -3.75 23.66 -2.93
N GLY A 78 -3.26 22.63 -3.63
CA GLY A 78 -1.84 22.43 -3.93
C GLY A 78 -1.03 21.78 -2.81
N GLN A 79 -1.62 21.58 -1.62
CA GLN A 79 -0.93 20.95 -0.51
C GLN A 79 -1.03 19.42 -0.55
N PRO A 80 0.00 18.70 -0.04
CA PRO A 80 -0.06 17.25 0.10
C PRO A 80 -0.86 16.85 1.36
N ALA A 81 -1.57 15.73 1.29
CA ALA A 81 -2.32 15.15 2.39
C ALA A 81 -2.18 13.63 2.40
N LEU A 82 -2.18 13.03 3.59
CA LEU A 82 -2.17 11.58 3.80
C LEU A 82 -3.57 11.13 4.22
N TRP A 83 -4.28 10.49 3.31
CA TRP A 83 -5.69 10.13 3.49
C TRP A 83 -5.93 8.64 3.36
N CYS A 84 -6.72 8.07 4.28
CA CYS A 84 -7.21 6.71 4.12
C CYS A 84 -8.37 6.72 3.12
N LEU A 85 -8.13 6.21 1.91
CA LEU A 85 -9.09 6.23 0.80
C LEU A 85 -9.59 4.81 0.49
N ARG A 86 -10.91 4.66 0.35
CA ARG A 86 -11.55 3.43 -0.12
C ARG A 86 -12.08 3.63 -1.53
N LYS A 87 -11.70 2.76 -2.47
CA LYS A 87 -12.21 2.80 -3.84
C LYS A 87 -13.67 2.38 -3.90
N VAL A 88 -14.50 3.17 -4.58
CA VAL A 88 -15.91 2.84 -4.86
C VAL A 88 -16.18 2.82 -6.36
N ALA A 89 -15.63 3.79 -7.09
CA ALA A 89 -15.64 3.81 -8.56
C ALA A 89 -14.25 4.09 -9.10
N GLU A 90 -14.12 4.18 -10.43
CA GLU A 90 -12.81 4.41 -11.07
C GLU A 90 -12.18 5.74 -10.63
N GLN A 91 -12.97 6.81 -10.59
CA GLN A 91 -12.55 8.16 -10.23
C GLN A 91 -12.98 8.58 -8.82
N GLU A 92 -13.73 7.74 -8.11
CA GLU A 92 -14.36 8.12 -6.85
C GLU A 92 -13.88 7.21 -5.71
N MET A 93 -13.41 7.88 -4.66
CA MET A 93 -12.90 7.30 -3.43
C MET A 93 -13.68 7.85 -2.25
N LEU A 94 -13.76 7.11 -1.15
CA LEU A 94 -14.35 7.58 0.10
C LEU A 94 -13.27 7.81 1.15
N TYR A 95 -13.30 8.98 1.78
CA TYR A 95 -12.43 9.33 2.89
C TYR A 95 -12.81 8.54 4.16
N HIS A 96 -11.86 7.78 4.72
CA HIS A 96 -12.06 6.76 5.75
C HIS A 96 -13.25 5.82 5.47
N GLY A 97 -13.54 5.55 4.19
CA GLY A 97 -14.67 4.70 3.80
C GLY A 97 -16.06 5.27 4.10
N LYS A 98 -16.18 6.56 4.46
CA LYS A 98 -17.46 7.22 4.77
C LYS A 98 -18.14 7.70 3.50
N GLU A 99 -19.36 7.22 3.23
CA GLU A 99 -20.13 7.57 2.02
C GLU A 99 -20.43 9.06 1.89
N GLY A 100 -20.62 9.76 3.01
CA GLY A 100 -20.83 11.22 3.02
C GLY A 100 -19.56 12.04 2.75
N LYS A 101 -18.42 11.41 2.45
CA LYS A 101 -17.14 12.09 2.20
C LYS A 101 -16.47 11.58 0.91
N PRO A 102 -17.09 11.80 -0.25
CA PRO A 102 -16.49 11.42 -1.52
C PRO A 102 -15.31 12.33 -1.87
N VAL A 103 -14.28 11.71 -2.45
CA VAL A 103 -13.06 12.32 -2.96
C VAL A 103 -12.85 11.84 -4.39
N TYR A 104 -12.75 12.78 -5.32
CA TYR A 104 -12.57 12.50 -6.73
C TYR A 104 -11.09 12.55 -7.11
N ILE A 105 -10.58 11.46 -7.67
CA ILE A 105 -9.19 11.38 -8.11
C ILE A 105 -9.09 11.75 -9.59
N THR A 106 -8.26 12.76 -9.89
CA THR A 106 -8.10 13.31 -11.25
C THR A 106 -7.23 12.43 -12.16
N ASN A 107 -6.34 11.61 -11.59
CA ASN A 107 -5.41 10.72 -12.29
C ASN A 107 -5.58 9.25 -11.86
N PRO A 108 -6.80 8.68 -11.91
CA PRO A 108 -7.09 7.36 -11.33
C PRO A 108 -6.27 6.22 -11.98
N HIS A 109 -5.84 6.40 -13.23
CA HIS A 109 -5.00 5.45 -13.96
C HIS A 109 -3.61 5.24 -13.33
N ARG A 110 -3.14 6.19 -12.51
CA ARG A 110 -1.89 6.05 -11.74
C ARG A 110 -2.07 5.23 -10.46
N MET A 111 -3.31 5.08 -9.99
CA MET A 111 -3.61 4.24 -8.85
C MET A 111 -3.58 2.79 -9.29
N ARG A 112 -2.89 1.96 -8.51
CA ARG A 112 -2.93 0.52 -8.69
C ARG A 112 -4.36 0.04 -8.50
N GLN A 113 -4.88 -0.73 -9.45
CA GLN A 113 -6.15 -1.42 -9.25
C GLN A 113 -5.94 -2.44 -8.14
N ASN A 114 -6.56 -2.22 -6.99
CA ASN A 114 -6.36 -3.10 -5.85
C ASN A 114 -7.14 -4.40 -6.09
N PRO A 115 -6.47 -5.56 -6.15
CA PRO A 115 -7.15 -6.83 -6.45
C PRO A 115 -7.93 -7.39 -5.25
N ILE A 116 -7.77 -6.78 -4.06
CA ILE A 116 -8.37 -7.26 -2.82
C ILE A 116 -9.49 -6.31 -2.40
N MET A 117 -10.74 -6.76 -2.63
CA MET A 117 -11.99 -6.08 -2.31
C MET A 117 -12.30 -6.00 -0.80
N HIS A 118 -11.41 -6.49 0.06
CA HIS A 118 -11.65 -6.63 1.51
C HIS A 118 -11.09 -5.48 2.37
N GLU A 119 -10.55 -4.42 1.77
CA GLU A 119 -9.93 -3.33 2.53
C GLU A 119 -10.91 -2.22 2.94
N THR A 120 -10.80 -1.81 4.21
CA THR A 120 -11.57 -0.77 4.88
C THR A 120 -11.23 0.64 4.37
N CYS A 121 -9.96 0.89 4.05
CA CYS A 121 -9.40 2.00 3.24
C CYS A 121 -7.87 1.86 3.25
N ILE A 122 -7.15 2.57 2.36
CA ILE A 122 -5.68 2.56 2.27
C ILE A 122 -5.15 3.97 2.46
N ASP A 123 -4.15 4.13 3.32
CA ASP A 123 -3.42 5.38 3.43
C ASP A 123 -2.79 5.72 2.08
N THR A 124 -3.13 6.90 1.58
CA THR A 124 -2.81 7.34 0.23
C THR A 124 -2.29 8.76 0.32
N LEU A 125 -1.11 8.99 -0.28
CA LEU A 125 -0.58 10.34 -0.44
C LEU A 125 -1.27 10.98 -1.64
N VAL A 126 -1.94 12.10 -1.41
CA VAL A 126 -2.65 12.87 -2.43
C VAL A 126 -2.25 14.34 -2.38
N THR A 127 -2.45 15.04 -3.49
CA THR A 127 -2.37 16.51 -3.54
C THR A 127 -3.77 17.07 -3.74
N ILE A 128 -4.19 18.01 -2.90
CA ILE A 128 -5.50 18.64 -3.05
C ILE A 128 -5.49 19.51 -4.30
N ARG A 129 -6.46 19.33 -5.20
CA ARG A 129 -6.51 20.07 -6.46
C ARG A 129 -7.53 21.19 -6.44
N LYS A 130 -8.77 20.88 -6.07
CA LYS A 130 -9.83 21.89 -5.96
C LYS A 130 -11.01 21.37 -5.17
N LEU A 131 -11.79 22.30 -4.64
CA LEU A 131 -13.13 22.05 -4.14
C LEU A 131 -14.12 22.79 -5.06
N THR A 132 -15.06 22.07 -5.67
CA THR A 132 -16.09 22.67 -6.53
C THR A 132 -17.43 22.61 -5.82
N LEU A 133 -18.10 23.75 -5.69
CA LEU A 133 -19.46 23.84 -5.17
C LEU A 133 -20.45 23.67 -6.33
N PHE A 134 -21.45 22.81 -6.16
CA PHE A 134 -22.55 22.63 -7.11
C PHE A 134 -23.86 23.00 -6.43
N ASP A 135 -24.70 23.75 -7.14
CA ASP A 135 -26.07 24.05 -6.72
C ASP A 135 -27.02 23.47 -7.76
N TYR A 136 -27.82 22.48 -7.37
CA TYR A 136 -28.85 21.89 -8.21
C TYR A 136 -30.21 22.11 -7.56
N SER A 137 -31.01 23.01 -8.13
CA SER A 137 -32.38 23.30 -7.69
C SER A 137 -32.50 23.63 -6.19
N GLY A 138 -31.51 24.34 -5.62
CA GLY A 138 -31.49 24.71 -4.20
C GLY A 138 -30.82 23.69 -3.27
N ALA A 139 -30.42 22.53 -3.79
CA ALA A 139 -29.54 21.60 -3.09
C ALA A 139 -28.07 21.96 -3.37
N ARG A 140 -27.34 22.34 -2.31
CA ARG A 140 -25.90 22.62 -2.38
C ARG A 140 -25.09 21.37 -2.04
N GLY A 141 -24.20 21.00 -2.95
CA GLY A 141 -23.22 19.94 -2.77
C GLY A 141 -21.81 20.45 -3.03
N PHE A 142 -20.82 19.67 -2.61
CA PHE A 142 -19.42 19.95 -2.88
C PHE A 142 -18.72 18.71 -3.43
N ARG A 143 -17.77 18.95 -4.32
CA ARG A 143 -16.91 17.93 -4.90
C ARG A 143 -15.47 18.26 -4.58
N LEU A 144 -14.86 17.41 -3.77
CA LEU A 144 -13.45 17.50 -3.45
C LEU A 144 -12.66 16.70 -4.48
N GLU A 145 -11.77 17.37 -5.20
CA GLU A 145 -10.87 16.75 -6.17
C GLU A 145 -9.44 16.74 -5.64
N ALA A 146 -8.82 15.58 -5.73
CA ALA A 146 -7.44 15.35 -5.35
C ALA A 146 -6.70 14.61 -6.48
N GLU A 147 -5.39 14.74 -6.50
CA GLU A 147 -4.53 13.98 -7.38
C GLU A 147 -3.77 12.93 -6.57
N PHE A 148 -3.79 11.68 -7.05
CA PHE A 148 -3.00 10.61 -6.46
C PHE A 148 -1.50 10.83 -6.70
N VAL A 149 -0.71 10.67 -5.63
CA VAL A 149 0.75 10.73 -5.68
C VAL A 149 1.34 9.33 -5.49
N ASP A 150 1.05 8.68 -4.37
CA ASP A 150 1.60 7.35 -4.06
C ASP A 150 0.83 6.61 -2.95
N PHE A 151 1.13 5.31 -2.79
CA PHE A 151 0.81 4.52 -1.60
C PHE A 151 2.08 4.37 -0.75
N PRO A 152 2.13 4.90 0.49
CA PRO A 152 3.27 4.80 1.39
C PRO A 152 3.61 3.37 1.87
#